data_AF-A0A9P5MBJ3-F1
#
_entry.id   AF-A0A9P5MBJ3-F1
#
_cell.length_a   1.000
_cell.length_b   1.000
_cell.length_c   1.000
_cell.angle_alpha   90.00
_cell.angle_beta   90.00
_cell.angle_gamma   90.00
#
_symmetry.space_group_name_H-M   'P 1'
#
loop_
_entity.id
_entity.type
_entity.pdbx_description
1 polymer ?
#
loop_
_entity_poly.entity_id
_entity_poly.type
_entity_poly.pdbx_seq_one_letter_code
_entity_poly.pdbx_strand_id
1 'polypeptide(L)'
;MPARDSHAASRETRLQKISDLVQTIQVNETKKILEAELCSRPLTSLLHNVKRESRHLEELEGLLFEHQAAVQRDIAHLHNSVQPIFRSPTEVLARIGEIVASFSDGTIISSPVPSYVHLHLSKSFLSLNLVCRRFRQIATETPRCWTEVVILITDEFVTTAPLLEEHLRRSKACPFTITIYMCAPDEKNSSFGELTELFGTYTGNILAFEVSDLLMTHRTTDSI
;
A
#
# COMPACT_ATOMS: atom_id res chain seq x y z
N MET A 1 89.61 2.44 -56.09
CA MET A 1 88.25 1.94 -56.43
C MET A 1 87.20 2.79 -55.72
N PRO A 2 86.60 3.82 -56.35
CA PRO A 2 85.56 4.66 -55.72
C PRO A 2 84.20 4.65 -56.45
N ALA A 3 84.01 3.83 -57.49
CA ALA A 3 82.80 3.85 -58.31
C ALA A 3 81.60 3.08 -57.73
N ARG A 4 81.77 2.33 -56.63
CA ARG A 4 80.68 1.55 -56.00
C ARG A 4 79.82 2.37 -55.03
N ASP A 5 80.33 3.44 -54.45
CA ASP A 5 79.64 4.19 -53.39
C ASP A 5 78.58 5.17 -53.93
N SER A 6 78.75 5.65 -55.16
CA SER A 6 77.78 6.56 -55.83
C SER A 6 76.43 5.88 -56.13
N HIS A 7 76.44 4.59 -56.47
CA HIS A 7 75.21 3.83 -56.71
C HIS A 7 74.44 3.52 -55.43
N ALA A 8 75.13 3.40 -54.29
CA ALA A 8 74.50 3.16 -52.99
C ALA A 8 73.68 4.39 -52.54
N ALA A 9 74.28 5.58 -52.59
CA ALA A 9 73.60 6.83 -52.22
C ALA A 9 72.39 7.16 -53.11
N SER A 10 72.50 6.88 -54.42
CA SER A 10 71.40 7.05 -55.38
C SER A 10 70.25 6.07 -55.10
N ARG A 11 70.57 4.82 -54.74
CA ARG A 11 69.57 3.82 -54.37
C ARG A 11 68.84 4.18 -53.08
N GLU A 12 69.57 4.65 -52.07
CA GLU A 12 69.01 5.05 -50.79
C GLU A 12 68.08 6.26 -50.93
N THR A 13 68.47 7.26 -51.74
CA THR A 13 67.60 8.41 -52.07
C THR A 13 66.30 7.98 -52.76
N ARG A 14 66.35 6.96 -53.63
CA ARG A 14 65.15 6.44 -54.32
C ARG A 14 64.25 5.65 -53.37
N LEU A 15 64.83 4.87 -52.46
CA LEU A 15 64.07 4.14 -51.45
C LEU A 15 63.36 5.10 -50.49
N GLN A 16 64.03 6.17 -50.05
CA GLN A 16 63.41 7.19 -49.20
C GLN A 16 62.23 7.85 -49.91
N LYS A 17 62.39 8.27 -51.18
CA LYS A 17 61.29 8.85 -51.96
C LYS A 17 60.10 7.91 -52.13
N ILE A 18 60.34 6.61 -52.33
CA ILE A 18 59.28 5.62 -52.42
C ILE A 18 58.57 5.47 -51.07
N SER A 19 59.32 5.42 -49.97
CA SER A 19 58.77 5.37 -48.62
C SER A 19 57.86 6.57 -48.34
N ASP A 20 58.33 7.78 -48.65
CA ASP A 20 57.57 9.01 -48.46
C ASP A 20 56.28 9.02 -49.31
N LEU A 21 56.35 8.50 -50.55
CA LEU A 21 55.20 8.40 -51.44
C LEU A 21 54.16 7.39 -50.93
N VAL A 22 54.62 6.23 -50.45
CA VAL A 22 53.75 5.20 -49.87
C VAL A 22 53.06 5.72 -48.62
N GLN A 23 53.79 6.43 -47.76
CA GLN A 23 53.22 7.04 -46.56
C GLN A 23 52.18 8.11 -46.91
N THR A 24 52.44 8.94 -47.93
CA THR A 24 51.49 9.95 -48.40
C THR A 24 50.23 9.32 -48.99
N ILE A 25 50.36 8.22 -49.73
CA ILE A 25 49.22 7.49 -50.30
C ILE A 25 48.39 6.84 -49.20
N GLN A 26 49.03 6.19 -48.22
CA GLN A 26 48.33 5.61 -47.07
C GLN A 26 47.56 6.66 -46.26
N VAL A 27 48.16 7.83 -46.02
CA VAL A 27 47.47 8.93 -45.31
C VAL A 27 46.28 9.46 -46.12
N ASN A 28 46.41 9.57 -47.44
CA ASN A 28 45.31 10.02 -48.29
C ASN A 28 44.18 8.97 -48.43
N GLU A 29 44.48 7.67 -48.47
CA GLU A 29 43.48 6.61 -48.52
C GLU A 29 42.72 6.49 -47.19
N THR A 30 43.44 6.50 -46.06
CA THR A 30 42.82 6.50 -44.73
C THR A 30 41.94 7.72 -44.51
N LYS A 31 42.36 8.90 -44.99
CA LYS A 31 41.53 10.11 -44.99
C LYS A 31 40.25 9.94 -45.81
N LYS A 32 40.33 9.37 -47.02
CA LYS A 32 39.15 9.14 -47.86
C LYS A 32 38.17 8.13 -47.27
N ILE A 33 38.68 7.07 -46.63
CA ILE A 33 37.85 6.09 -45.93
C ILE A 33 37.13 6.75 -44.75
N LEU A 34 37.85 7.55 -43.95
CA LEU A 34 37.29 8.27 -42.82
C LEU A 34 36.23 9.29 -43.27
N GLU A 35 36.48 10.04 -44.34
CA GLU A 35 35.52 10.99 -44.92
C GLU A 35 34.28 10.28 -45.49
N ALA A 36 34.43 9.11 -46.13
CA ALA A 36 33.30 8.33 -46.64
C ALA A 36 32.45 7.73 -45.51
N GLU A 37 33.06 7.29 -44.40
CA GLU A 37 32.33 6.84 -43.22
C GLU A 37 31.61 7.98 -42.51
N LEU A 38 32.24 9.15 -42.38
CA LEU A 38 31.61 10.37 -41.83
C LEU A 38 30.49 10.92 -42.72
N CYS A 39 30.58 10.75 -44.05
CA CYS A 39 29.52 11.12 -44.99
C CYS A 39 28.41 10.06 -45.13
N SER A 40 28.61 8.87 -44.54
CA SER A 40 27.53 7.90 -44.44
C SER A 40 26.45 8.47 -43.50
N ARG A 41 25.20 8.29 -43.89
CA ARG A 41 24.00 8.96 -43.37
C ARG A 41 23.49 8.60 -41.93
N PRO A 42 24.15 7.80 -41.04
CA PRO A 42 23.59 7.53 -39.71
C PRO A 42 23.52 8.72 -38.76
N LEU A 43 24.42 9.71 -38.86
CA LEU A 43 24.54 10.75 -37.83
C LEU A 43 23.40 11.76 -37.85
N THR A 44 22.90 12.15 -39.03
CA THR A 44 21.80 13.12 -39.14
C THR A 44 20.46 12.51 -38.74
N SER A 45 20.21 11.25 -39.09
CA SER A 45 19.02 10.52 -38.65
C SER A 45 19.05 10.25 -37.14
N LEU A 46 20.20 9.87 -36.60
CA LEU A 46 20.39 9.70 -35.15
C LEU A 46 20.16 11.02 -34.41
N LEU A 47 20.74 12.14 -34.86
CA LEU A 47 20.53 13.45 -34.25
C LEU A 47 19.05 13.86 -34.29
N HIS A 48 18.35 13.58 -35.39
CA HIS A 48 16.92 13.85 -35.50
C HIS A 48 16.10 12.99 -34.52
N ASN A 49 16.45 11.72 -34.34
CA ASN A 49 15.80 10.83 -33.38
C ASN A 49 16.03 11.29 -31.94
N VAL A 50 17.27 11.62 -31.57
CA VAL A 50 17.59 12.16 -30.23
C VAL A 50 16.84 13.46 -29.98
N LYS A 51 16.77 14.37 -30.96
CA LYS A 51 15.96 15.60 -30.86
C LYS A 51 14.46 15.34 -30.73
N ARG A 52 13.96 14.28 -31.35
CA ARG A 52 12.55 13.87 -31.22
C ARG A 52 12.27 13.29 -29.84
N GLU A 53 13.13 12.42 -29.35
CA GLU A 53 13.03 11.83 -28.01
C GLU A 53 13.18 12.90 -26.92
N SER A 54 14.11 13.84 -27.08
CA SER A 54 14.26 14.99 -26.16
C SER A 54 12.98 15.80 -26.03
N ARG A 55 12.32 16.13 -27.16
CA ARG A 55 11.02 16.84 -27.13
C ARG A 55 9.93 16.02 -26.47
N HIS A 56 9.89 14.72 -26.73
CA HIS A 56 8.91 13.83 -26.10
C HIS A 56 9.10 13.74 -24.58
N LEU A 57 10.35 13.74 -24.11
CA LEU A 57 10.65 13.78 -22.68
C LEU A 57 10.23 15.11 -22.04
N GLU A 58 10.45 16.24 -22.71
CA GLU A 58 9.97 17.56 -22.25
C GLU A 58 8.44 17.60 -22.15
N GLU A 59 7.72 17.01 -23.12
CA GLU A 59 6.25 16.89 -23.08
C GLU A 59 5.78 16.02 -21.89
N LEU A 60 6.43 14.88 -21.66
CA LEU A 60 6.12 14.00 -20.54
C LEU A 60 6.42 14.64 -19.19
N GLU A 61 7.50 15.40 -19.08
CA GLU A 61 7.83 16.18 -17.88
C GLU A 61 6.75 17.24 -17.59
N GLY A 62 6.28 17.93 -18.64
CA GLY A 62 5.15 18.85 -18.55
C GLY A 62 3.88 18.17 -18.02
N LEU A 63 3.51 17.02 -18.59
CA LEU A 63 2.35 16.24 -18.14
C LEU A 63 2.49 15.74 -16.69
N LEU A 64 3.69 15.31 -16.28
CA LEU A 64 3.95 14.88 -14.92
C LEU A 64 3.78 16.05 -13.94
N PHE A 65 4.29 17.22 -14.29
CA PHE A 65 4.13 18.43 -13.48
C PHE A 65 2.65 18.83 -13.35
N GLU A 66 1.89 18.81 -14.44
CA GLU A 66 0.45 19.08 -14.43
C GLU A 66 -0.32 18.07 -13.57
N HIS A 67 -0.01 16.78 -13.68
CA HIS A 67 -0.61 15.73 -12.87
C HIS A 67 -0.28 15.91 -11.39
N GLN A 68 0.98 16.21 -11.06
CA GLN A 68 1.40 16.50 -9.69
C GLN A 68 0.66 17.71 -9.12
N ALA A 69 0.50 18.79 -9.89
CA ALA A 69 -0.26 19.96 -9.50
C ALA A 69 -1.76 19.66 -9.32
N ALA A 70 -2.33 18.75 -10.12
CA ALA A 70 -3.70 18.28 -9.93
C ALA A 70 -3.86 17.48 -8.63
N VAL A 71 -2.99 16.50 -8.37
CA VAL A 71 -3.00 15.71 -7.14
C VAL A 71 -2.83 16.60 -5.90
N GLN A 72 -1.94 17.59 -5.94
CA GLN A 72 -1.77 18.53 -4.84
C GLN A 72 -3.02 19.38 -4.57
N ARG A 73 -3.73 19.81 -5.62
CA ARG A 73 -5.01 20.52 -5.49
C ARG A 73 -6.08 19.62 -4.86
N ASP A 74 -6.15 18.36 -5.26
CA ASP A 74 -7.11 17.40 -4.71
C ASP A 74 -6.83 17.10 -3.23
N ILE A 75 -5.56 16.92 -2.86
CA ILE A 75 -5.15 16.77 -1.45
C ILE A 75 -5.55 18.01 -0.64
N ALA A 76 -5.28 19.22 -1.15
CA ALA A 76 -5.66 20.46 -0.47
C ALA A 76 -7.18 20.58 -0.33
N HIS A 77 -7.93 20.21 -1.35
CA HIS A 77 -9.39 20.20 -1.32
C HIS A 77 -9.94 19.20 -0.29
N LEU A 78 -9.42 17.97 -0.28
CA LEU A 78 -9.78 16.96 0.71
C LEU A 78 -9.45 17.45 2.12
N HIS A 79 -8.25 17.98 2.33
CA HIS A 79 -7.84 18.54 3.61
C HIS A 79 -8.80 19.63 4.09
N ASN A 80 -9.17 20.57 3.22
CA ASN A 80 -10.12 21.63 3.56
C ASN A 80 -11.53 21.09 3.85
N SER A 81 -11.94 20.02 3.17
CA SER A 81 -13.23 19.36 3.38
C SER A 81 -13.33 18.65 4.72
N VAL A 82 -12.23 18.06 5.20
CA VAL A 82 -12.16 17.35 6.51
C VAL A 82 -11.79 18.28 7.67
N GLN A 83 -11.25 19.46 7.38
CA GLN A 83 -10.82 20.43 8.38
C GLN A 83 -11.91 20.82 9.40
N PRO A 84 -13.21 20.92 9.06
CA PRO A 84 -14.27 21.14 10.04
C PRO A 84 -14.36 20.02 11.08
N ILE A 85 -14.26 18.76 10.65
CA ILE A 85 -14.27 17.58 11.53
C ILE A 85 -13.10 17.67 12.51
N PHE A 86 -11.91 18.05 12.02
CA PHE A 86 -10.73 18.19 12.87
C PHE A 86 -10.78 19.37 13.84
N ARG A 87 -11.64 20.36 13.62
CA ARG A 87 -11.85 21.49 14.55
C ARG A 87 -13.02 21.27 15.50
N SER A 88 -13.82 20.22 15.31
CA SER A 88 -14.90 19.90 16.21
C SER A 88 -14.39 19.68 17.65
N PRO A 89 -15.15 20.11 18.67
CA PRO A 89 -14.90 19.76 20.05
C PRO A 89 -14.83 18.23 20.24
N THR A 90 -14.06 17.79 21.24
CA THR A 90 -13.84 16.37 21.51
C THR A 90 -15.15 15.65 21.84
N GLU A 91 -16.09 16.34 22.47
CA GLU A 91 -17.42 15.85 22.84
C GLU A 91 -18.27 15.55 21.60
N VAL A 92 -18.18 16.41 20.57
CA VAL A 92 -18.89 16.22 19.30
C VAL A 92 -18.33 15.02 18.56
N LEU A 93 -17.01 14.89 18.51
CA LEU A 93 -16.33 13.77 17.87
C LEU A 93 -16.58 12.45 18.61
N ALA A 94 -16.62 12.46 19.94
CA ALA A 94 -17.02 11.32 20.76
C ALA A 94 -18.46 10.89 20.42
N ARG A 95 -19.38 11.86 20.30
CA ARG A 95 -20.77 11.57 19.94
C ARG A 95 -20.91 11.00 18.52
N ILE A 96 -20.15 11.51 17.56
CA ILE A 96 -20.08 10.94 16.21
C ILE A 96 -19.54 9.50 16.29
N GLY A 97 -18.50 9.26 17.09
CA GLY A 97 -17.97 7.93 17.33
C GLY A 97 -19.00 6.96 17.90
N GLU A 98 -19.78 7.39 18.90
CA GLU A 98 -20.90 6.61 19.46
C GLU A 98 -21.97 6.30 18.41
N ILE A 99 -22.33 7.27 17.57
CA ILE A 99 -23.32 7.08 16.50
C ILE A 99 -22.80 6.08 15.45
N VAL A 100 -21.56 6.25 15.00
CA VAL A 100 -20.89 5.31 14.08
C VAL A 100 -20.80 3.91 14.71
N ALA A 101 -20.68 3.84 16.04
CA ALA A 101 -20.77 2.59 16.79
C ALA A 101 -22.10 1.88 16.68
N SER A 102 -23.18 2.61 16.92
CA SER A 102 -24.53 2.05 16.81
C SER A 102 -24.92 1.61 15.39
N PHE A 103 -24.30 2.15 14.33
CA PHE A 103 -24.60 1.77 12.95
C PHE A 103 -23.84 0.55 12.46
N SER A 104 -22.87 0.05 13.23
CA SER A 104 -22.06 -1.09 12.82
C SER A 104 -22.70 -2.46 13.08
N ASP A 105 -23.90 -2.46 13.67
CA ASP A 105 -24.74 -3.64 13.83
C ASP A 105 -25.19 -4.20 12.48
N GLY A 106 -24.70 -5.39 12.16
CA GLY A 106 -25.36 -6.26 11.17
C GLY A 106 -24.59 -6.56 9.90
N THR A 107 -23.46 -5.91 9.61
CA THR A 107 -22.59 -6.43 8.55
C THR A 107 -21.60 -7.41 9.16
N ILE A 108 -21.94 -8.69 9.21
CA ILE A 108 -20.92 -9.74 9.39
C ILE A 108 -20.13 -9.73 8.07
N ILE A 109 -18.90 -9.21 8.05
CA ILE A 109 -18.02 -9.46 6.91
C ILE A 109 -17.51 -10.87 7.17
N SER A 110 -18.18 -11.85 6.58
CA SER A 110 -17.68 -13.20 6.48
C SER A 110 -16.36 -13.13 5.71
N SER A 111 -15.26 -13.22 6.45
CA SER A 111 -13.95 -13.43 5.84
C SER A 111 -13.99 -14.80 5.16
N PRO A 112 -13.60 -14.94 3.89
CA PRO A 112 -13.59 -16.23 3.20
C PRO A 112 -12.50 -17.19 3.72
N VAL A 113 -11.83 -16.84 4.82
CA VAL A 113 -10.79 -17.66 5.45
C VAL A 113 -11.47 -18.55 6.50
N PRO A 114 -11.52 -19.88 6.32
CA PRO A 114 -11.94 -20.80 7.37
C PRO A 114 -10.89 -20.79 8.50
N SER A 115 -11.32 -21.00 9.75
CA SER A 115 -10.46 -21.32 10.92
C SER A 115 -9.98 -20.20 11.85
N TYR A 116 -10.71 -19.09 12.04
CA TYR A 116 -10.41 -18.20 13.18
C TYR A 116 -11.69 -17.71 13.89
N VAL A 117 -11.64 -17.64 15.23
CA VAL A 117 -12.61 -16.84 16.00
C VAL A 117 -12.54 -15.42 15.50
N HIS A 118 -13.65 -14.92 14.98
CA HIS A 118 -13.80 -13.50 14.77
C HIS A 118 -14.45 -12.93 16.02
N LEU A 119 -13.62 -12.45 16.96
CA LEU A 119 -14.06 -11.42 17.88
C LEU A 119 -14.40 -10.22 16.99
N HIS A 120 -15.67 -10.12 16.61
CA HIS A 120 -16.21 -8.92 15.99
C HIS A 120 -16.38 -7.90 17.10
N LEU A 121 -15.26 -7.39 17.62
CA LEU A 121 -15.28 -6.10 18.30
C LEU A 121 -16.05 -5.16 17.39
N SER A 122 -17.08 -4.51 17.94
CA SER A 122 -17.98 -3.63 17.19
C SER A 122 -17.15 -2.83 16.20
N LYS A 123 -17.41 -3.03 14.90
CA LYS A 123 -16.49 -2.60 13.83
C LYS A 123 -16.13 -1.13 13.95
N SER A 124 -17.04 -0.37 14.52
CA SER A 124 -16.87 1.02 14.89
C SER A 124 -15.64 1.31 15.72
N PHE A 125 -15.32 0.56 16.76
CA PHE A 125 -14.15 0.86 17.58
C PHE A 125 -12.84 0.70 16.80
N LEU A 126 -12.69 -0.43 16.10
CA LEU A 126 -11.53 -0.67 15.23
C LEU A 126 -11.46 0.40 14.13
N SER A 127 -12.60 0.79 13.56
CA SER A 127 -12.67 1.85 12.55
C SER A 127 -12.20 3.20 13.10
N LEU A 128 -12.64 3.59 14.30
CA LEU A 128 -12.25 4.86 14.93
C LEU A 128 -10.75 4.92 15.23
N ASN A 129 -10.12 3.80 15.61
CA ASN A 129 -8.66 3.74 15.81
C ASN A 129 -7.83 3.91 14.54
N LEU A 130 -8.44 3.59 13.38
CA LEU A 130 -7.81 3.65 12.07
C LEU A 130 -7.98 5.01 11.39
N VAL A 131 -8.90 5.87 11.83
CA VAL A 131 -9.13 7.19 11.21
C VAL A 131 -7.94 8.13 11.39
N CYS A 132 -7.62 8.51 12.63
CA CYS A 132 -6.47 9.38 12.94
C CYS A 132 -6.10 9.31 14.43
N ARG A 133 -4.99 9.95 14.83
CA ARG A 133 -4.52 10.01 16.22
C ARG A 133 -5.58 10.57 17.18
N ARG A 134 -6.33 11.59 16.76
CA ARG A 134 -7.35 12.24 17.60
C ARG A 134 -8.54 11.31 17.86
N PHE A 135 -9.04 10.64 16.83
CA PHE A 135 -10.12 9.66 16.97
C PHE A 135 -9.70 8.46 17.82
N ARG A 136 -8.45 7.99 17.68
CA ARG A 136 -7.88 6.95 18.56
C ARG A 136 -7.84 7.38 20.03
N GLN A 137 -7.44 8.63 20.28
CA GLN A 137 -7.43 9.17 21.64
C GLN A 137 -8.86 9.23 22.21
N ILE A 138 -9.81 9.77 21.44
CA ILE A 138 -11.22 9.83 21.82
C ILE A 138 -11.77 8.45 22.13
N ALA A 139 -11.55 7.49 21.24
CA ALA A 139 -11.99 6.13 21.42
C ALA A 139 -11.37 5.52 22.69
N THR A 140 -10.10 5.80 22.98
CA THR A 140 -9.43 5.30 24.19
C THR A 140 -9.92 5.96 25.48
N GLU A 141 -10.23 7.25 25.45
CA GLU A 141 -10.60 8.05 26.63
C GLU A 141 -12.09 8.02 26.94
N THR A 142 -12.94 7.63 25.98
CA THR A 142 -14.40 7.62 26.10
C THR A 142 -14.91 6.21 26.39
N PRO A 143 -15.24 5.85 27.65
CA PRO A 143 -15.63 4.48 28.00
C PRO A 143 -16.90 4.01 27.29
N ARG A 144 -17.79 4.93 26.92
CA ARG A 144 -19.02 4.65 26.14
C ARG A 144 -18.75 4.08 24.74
N CYS A 145 -17.56 4.29 24.19
CA CYS A 145 -17.17 3.64 22.94
C CYS A 145 -16.87 2.14 23.10
N TRP A 146 -16.84 1.65 24.34
CA TRP A 146 -16.52 0.27 24.70
C TRP A 146 -17.69 -0.44 25.36
N THR A 147 -18.91 0.10 25.33
CA THR A 147 -20.04 -0.48 26.06
C THR A 147 -20.72 -1.62 25.32
N GLU A 148 -20.25 -1.99 24.14
CA GLU A 148 -20.87 -3.00 23.30
C GLU A 148 -19.81 -3.91 22.67
N VAL A 149 -19.97 -5.21 22.92
CA VAL A 149 -19.13 -6.25 22.34
C VAL A 149 -19.98 -7.32 21.70
N VAL A 150 -19.65 -7.63 20.44
CA VAL A 150 -20.23 -8.74 19.70
C VAL A 150 -19.21 -9.87 19.63
N ILE A 151 -19.58 -11.05 20.10
CA ILE A 151 -18.74 -12.24 20.09
C ILE A 151 -19.36 -13.24 19.14
N LEU A 152 -18.66 -13.59 18.07
CA LEU A 152 -19.04 -14.69 17.20
C LEU A 152 -18.22 -15.92 17.59
N ILE A 153 -18.87 -16.92 18.16
CA ILE A 153 -18.26 -18.20 18.53
C ILE A 153 -18.35 -19.13 17.31
N THR A 154 -17.18 -19.49 16.80
CA THR A 154 -16.98 -20.52 15.76
C THR A 154 -16.21 -21.70 16.35
N ASP A 155 -16.11 -22.82 15.62
CA ASP A 155 -15.60 -24.12 16.11
C ASP A 155 -14.15 -24.10 16.65
N GLU A 156 -13.35 -23.10 16.29
CA GLU A 156 -11.97 -22.95 16.75
C GLU A 156 -11.83 -21.77 17.70
N PHE A 157 -12.21 -21.93 18.98
CA PHE A 157 -12.06 -20.87 19.99
C PHE A 157 -10.58 -20.62 20.34
N VAL A 158 -9.90 -19.78 19.57
CA VAL A 158 -8.61 -19.20 19.96
C VAL A 158 -8.87 -18.03 20.92
N THR A 159 -8.15 -18.02 22.03
CA THR A 159 -8.34 -17.16 23.21
C THR A 159 -8.38 -15.68 22.86
N THR A 160 -9.59 -15.18 22.71
CA THR A 160 -9.94 -13.77 22.56
C THR A 160 -9.96 -13.03 23.91
N ALA A 161 -9.66 -13.75 25.00
CA ALA A 161 -9.68 -13.26 26.37
C ALA A 161 -8.90 -11.96 26.57
N PRO A 162 -7.65 -11.76 26.08
CA PRO A 162 -6.93 -10.52 26.33
C PRO A 162 -7.60 -9.29 25.71
N LEU A 163 -8.26 -9.46 24.57
CA LEU A 163 -8.92 -8.38 23.85
C LEU A 163 -10.28 -8.02 24.47
N LEU A 164 -11.00 -9.04 24.93
CA LEU A 164 -12.23 -8.88 25.70
C LEU A 164 -11.95 -8.26 27.08
N GLU A 165 -10.88 -8.70 27.75
CA GLU A 165 -10.43 -8.15 29.02
C GLU A 165 -10.04 -6.67 28.88
N GLU A 166 -9.33 -6.32 27.81
CA GLU A 166 -9.04 -4.91 27.50
C GLU A 166 -10.32 -4.10 27.21
N HIS A 167 -11.33 -4.70 26.56
CA HIS A 167 -12.65 -4.07 26.36
C HIS A 167 -13.35 -3.78 27.69
N LEU A 168 -13.42 -4.78 28.56
CA LEU A 168 -14.05 -4.70 29.88
C LEU A 168 -13.31 -3.71 30.77
N ARG A 169 -11.97 -3.71 30.74
CA ARG A 169 -11.14 -2.75 31.49
C ARG A 169 -11.41 -1.31 31.06
N ARG A 170 -11.64 -1.07 29.77
CA ARG A 170 -11.84 0.28 29.21
C ARG A 170 -13.27 0.78 29.28
N SER A 171 -14.27 -0.10 29.29
CA SER A 171 -15.66 0.29 29.55
C SER A 171 -15.86 0.81 30.98
N LYS A 172 -14.93 0.52 31.90
CA LYS A 172 -14.95 0.99 33.31
C LYS A 172 -16.27 0.62 33.99
N ALA A 173 -16.95 1.61 34.58
CA ALA A 173 -18.27 1.46 35.21
C ALA A 173 -19.42 1.79 34.23
N CYS A 174 -19.14 1.94 32.93
CA CYS A 174 -20.22 2.15 31.99
C CYS A 174 -20.99 0.85 31.78
N PRO A 175 -22.32 0.94 31.62
CA PRO A 175 -23.13 -0.23 31.42
C PRO A 175 -22.75 -0.93 30.11
N PHE A 176 -22.56 -2.26 30.15
CA PHE A 176 -21.99 -3.04 29.05
C PHE A 176 -23.00 -4.06 28.49
N THR A 177 -23.08 -4.14 27.17
CA THR A 177 -23.91 -5.07 26.40
C THR A 177 -23.02 -6.07 25.69
N ILE A 178 -23.34 -7.36 25.84
CA ILE A 178 -22.64 -8.45 25.18
C ILE A 178 -23.64 -9.23 24.35
N THR A 179 -23.38 -9.27 23.05
CA THR A 179 -24.15 -10.08 22.11
C THR A 179 -23.29 -11.24 21.67
N ILE A 180 -23.73 -12.46 21.98
CA ILE A 180 -23.01 -13.68 21.60
C ILE A 180 -23.80 -14.36 20.49
N TYR A 181 -23.15 -14.52 19.34
CA TYR A 181 -23.63 -15.32 18.23
C TYR A 181 -22.93 -16.67 18.25
N MET A 182 -23.69 -17.75 18.29
CA MET A 182 -23.15 -19.11 18.25
C MET A 182 -23.52 -19.74 16.91
N CYS A 183 -22.51 -20.23 16.18
CA CYS A 183 -22.75 -21.23 15.15
C CYS A 183 -23.17 -22.54 15.84
N ALA A 184 -24.07 -23.31 15.23
CA ALA A 184 -24.82 -24.41 15.84
C ALA A 184 -24.01 -25.22 16.88
N PRO A 185 -24.58 -25.50 18.06
CA PRO A 185 -23.86 -26.14 19.14
C PRO A 185 -23.49 -27.57 18.75
N ASP A 186 -22.22 -27.80 18.44
CA ASP A 186 -21.66 -29.13 18.61
C ASP A 186 -21.59 -29.38 20.12
N GLU A 187 -22.10 -30.53 20.60
CA GLU A 187 -22.26 -30.85 22.04
C GLU A 187 -20.94 -30.81 22.84
N LYS A 188 -19.81 -30.52 22.20
CA LYS A 188 -18.45 -30.52 22.76
C LYS A 188 -17.79 -29.15 22.88
N ASN A 189 -18.53 -28.05 22.70
CA ASN A 189 -17.95 -26.69 22.77
C ASN A 189 -17.55 -26.28 24.19
N SER A 190 -16.38 -26.77 24.63
CA SER A 190 -15.68 -26.42 25.88
C SER A 190 -15.48 -24.90 26.08
N SER A 191 -15.48 -24.14 25.00
CA SER A 191 -15.25 -22.69 24.94
C SER A 191 -16.35 -21.84 25.60
N PHE A 192 -17.59 -22.34 25.68
CA PHE A 192 -18.66 -21.62 26.36
C PHE A 192 -18.40 -21.54 27.87
N GLY A 193 -17.80 -22.59 28.46
CA GLY A 193 -17.42 -22.61 29.87
C GLY A 193 -16.42 -21.50 30.22
N GLU A 194 -15.37 -21.33 29.42
CA GLU A 194 -14.36 -20.28 29.62
C GLU A 194 -14.96 -18.86 29.55
N LEU A 195 -15.88 -18.62 28.61
CA LEU A 195 -16.59 -17.34 28.50
C LEU A 195 -17.48 -17.08 29.72
N THR A 196 -18.22 -18.10 30.19
CA THR A 196 -19.05 -17.94 31.39
C THR A 196 -18.22 -17.66 32.65
N GLU A 197 -17.06 -18.29 32.80
CA GLU A 197 -16.13 -18.01 33.90
C GLU A 197 -15.60 -16.58 33.82
N LEU A 198 -15.16 -16.16 32.63
CA LEU A 198 -14.69 -14.79 32.39
C LEU A 198 -15.80 -13.77 32.73
N PHE A 199 -17.03 -13.93 32.25
CA PHE A 199 -18.13 -13.03 32.57
C PHE A 199 -18.52 -13.04 34.04
N GLY A 200 -18.36 -14.19 34.72
CA GLY A 200 -18.55 -14.33 36.17
C GLY A 200 -17.74 -13.29 36.96
N THR A 201 -16.53 -12.97 36.49
CA THR A 201 -15.66 -11.97 37.13
C THR A 201 -16.10 -10.51 36.92
N TYR A 202 -16.97 -10.24 35.94
CA TYR A 202 -17.40 -8.88 35.53
C TYR A 202 -18.90 -8.60 35.72
N THR A 203 -19.63 -9.48 36.41
CA THR A 203 -21.10 -9.45 36.57
C THR A 203 -21.70 -8.14 37.11
N GLY A 204 -20.92 -7.29 37.78
CA GLY A 204 -21.40 -6.01 38.31
C GLY A 204 -21.79 -4.95 37.26
N ASN A 205 -21.30 -5.06 36.01
CA ASN A 205 -21.46 -4.01 34.99
C ASN A 205 -22.22 -4.47 33.71
N ILE A 206 -22.62 -5.74 33.64
CA ILE A 206 -23.32 -6.30 32.48
C ILE A 206 -24.81 -5.98 32.60
N LEU A 207 -25.34 -5.15 31.70
CA LEU A 207 -26.77 -4.81 31.69
C LEU A 207 -27.63 -5.86 30.99
N ALA A 208 -27.09 -6.40 29.90
CA ALA A 208 -27.80 -7.29 29.01
C ALA A 208 -26.83 -8.32 28.47
N PHE A 209 -27.26 -9.57 28.54
CA PHE A 209 -26.58 -10.72 27.99
C PHE A 209 -27.56 -11.39 27.04
N GLU A 210 -27.31 -11.27 25.74
CA GLU A 210 -28.14 -11.86 24.70
C GLU A 210 -27.34 -12.96 23.98
N VAL A 211 -27.88 -14.17 24.01
CA VAL A 211 -27.38 -15.30 23.22
C VAL A 211 -28.36 -15.51 22.09
N SER A 212 -27.89 -15.28 20.87
CA SER A 212 -28.70 -15.43 19.68
C SER A 212 -28.14 -16.57 18.84
N ASP A 213 -28.97 -17.57 18.59
CA ASP A 213 -28.65 -18.61 17.62
C ASP A 213 -28.57 -17.97 16.24
N LEU A 214 -27.38 -17.98 15.65
CA LEU A 214 -27.24 -17.56 14.28
C LEU A 214 -27.80 -18.71 13.43
N LEU A 215 -29.11 -18.67 13.17
CA LEU A 215 -29.73 -19.51 12.15
C LEU A 215 -29.14 -19.11 10.80
N MET A 216 -27.97 -19.68 10.48
CA MET A 216 -27.46 -19.74 9.13
C MET A 216 -28.49 -20.52 8.32
N THR A 217 -29.50 -19.84 7.80
CA THR A 217 -30.26 -20.36 6.67
C THR A 217 -29.25 -20.50 5.55
N HIS A 218 -28.62 -21.67 5.46
CA HIS A 218 -27.91 -22.09 4.26
C HIS A 218 -28.92 -21.95 3.12
N ARG A 219 -28.90 -20.82 2.40
CA ARG A 219 -29.37 -20.80 1.03
C ARG A 219 -28.39 -21.70 0.30
N THR A 220 -28.73 -22.99 0.22
CA THR A 220 -28.24 -23.85 -0.84
C THR A 220 -28.63 -23.15 -2.14
N THR A 221 -27.70 -22.37 -2.68
CA THR A 221 -27.73 -22.05 -4.10
C THR A 221 -27.46 -23.38 -4.80
N ASP A 222 -28.53 -24.14 -5.02
CA ASP A 222 -28.52 -25.24 -5.97
C ASP A 222 -28.14 -24.63 -7.33
N SER A 223 -26.89 -24.81 -7.70
CA SER A 223 -26.39 -24.49 -9.03
C SER A 223 -27.15 -25.36 -10.03
N ILE A 224 -28.00 -24.72 -10.85
CA ILE A 224 -28.62 -25.31 -12.05
C ILE A 224 -27.58 -25.42 -13.16
#